data_AF-A0A8X7VNX8-F1
#
_entry.id   AF-A0A8X7VNX8-F1
#
_cell.length_a   1.000
_cell.length_b   1.000
_cell.length_c   1.000
_cell.angle_alpha   90.00
_cell.angle_beta   90.00
_cell.angle_gamma   90.00
#
_symmetry.space_group_name_H-M   'P 1'
#
loop_
_entity.id
_entity.type
_entity.pdbx_description
1 polymer ?
#
loop_
_entity_poly.entity_id
_entity_poly.type
_entity_poly.pdbx_seq_one_letter_code
_entity_poly.pdbx_strand_id
1 'polypeptide(L)'
;MGFTKDHLLARLQELQIDYSKYEHPPVLTVEEQAKYVSSSEGTLSKNLFLKDKKNRYYIVSAMVDTKVDMKVLSQRLGLGKGGIRMAPEEALTELLQVSLGCVTPFAVINESARDVSLLLDQKFMNQTRCIFHPLSNDVSISLNTSGLDKFLQSIERDPVYVDLEANPVVGKDQPPDLAVYVPSNSVVVPELPNKTASIQTPSKNVSAEKTKPAAASAKPSKPAGNVKSAVENSALLVFKDPEKFVEEILDKTSALLLSEMKVENVEALTETLRKRLAPQFTNLAVMYKNKAYSEGFYAGTHSQPKRPQ
;
A
#
# COMPACT_ATOMS: atom_id res chain seq x y z
N MET A 1 -7.23 -0.86 19.85
CA MET A 1 -7.27 -1.54 18.54
C MET A 1 -8.22 -0.75 17.68
N GLY A 2 -7.96 -0.68 16.37
CA GLY A 2 -8.80 0.08 15.44
C GLY A 2 -10.10 -0.62 15.09
N PHE A 3 -10.93 0.07 14.33
CA PHE A 3 -12.10 -0.50 13.68
C PHE A 3 -11.67 -1.60 12.70
N THR A 4 -12.39 -2.73 12.73
CA THR A 4 -12.23 -3.80 11.74
C THR A 4 -13.09 -3.51 10.51
N LYS A 5 -12.85 -4.28 9.43
CA LYS A 5 -13.77 -4.38 8.30
C LYS A 5 -15.23 -4.53 8.76
N ASP A 6 -15.49 -5.47 9.67
CA ASP A 6 -16.85 -5.80 10.07
C ASP A 6 -17.49 -4.70 10.92
N HIS A 7 -16.71 -3.98 11.74
CA HIS A 7 -17.20 -2.78 12.45
C HIS A 7 -17.59 -1.66 11.46
N LEU A 8 -16.79 -1.45 10.40
CA LEU A 8 -17.13 -0.47 9.35
C LEU A 8 -18.38 -0.90 8.56
N LEU A 9 -18.46 -2.16 8.14
CA LEU A 9 -19.61 -2.66 7.38
C LEU A 9 -20.91 -2.56 8.20
N ALA A 10 -20.86 -2.87 9.49
CA ALA A 10 -21.97 -2.62 10.41
C ALA A 10 -22.32 -1.12 10.50
N ARG A 11 -21.32 -0.23 10.63
CA ARG A 11 -21.53 1.23 10.67
C ARG A 11 -22.17 1.76 9.38
N LEU A 12 -21.79 1.26 8.21
CA LEU A 12 -22.44 1.63 6.94
C LEU A 12 -23.92 1.19 6.90
N GLN A 13 -24.25 0.03 7.48
CA GLN A 13 -25.63 -0.45 7.60
C GLN A 13 -26.45 0.37 8.60
N GLU A 14 -25.90 0.71 9.78
CA GLU A 14 -26.53 1.63 10.76
C GLU A 14 -26.90 2.96 10.11
N LEU A 15 -25.98 3.51 9.31
CA LEU A 15 -26.13 4.77 8.60
C LEU A 15 -27.01 4.65 7.35
N GLN A 16 -27.55 3.47 7.02
CA GLN A 16 -28.35 3.21 5.82
C GLN A 16 -27.62 3.69 4.55
N ILE A 17 -26.33 3.35 4.42
CA ILE A 17 -25.51 3.59 3.24
C ILE A 17 -25.54 2.32 2.39
N ASP A 18 -26.05 2.41 1.17
CA ASP A 18 -26.02 1.30 0.22
C ASP A 18 -24.61 1.04 -0.31
N TYR A 19 -24.19 -0.23 -0.32
CA TYR A 19 -22.92 -0.66 -0.90
C TYR A 19 -23.01 -2.10 -1.43
N SER A 20 -22.37 -2.35 -2.56
CA SER A 20 -22.10 -3.71 -3.06
C SER A 20 -20.77 -4.22 -2.49
N LYS A 21 -20.71 -5.47 -2.02
CA LYS A 21 -19.51 -6.09 -1.45
C LYS A 21 -18.92 -7.14 -2.39
N TYR A 22 -17.61 -7.07 -2.62
CA TYR A 22 -16.83 -8.01 -3.44
C TYR A 22 -15.70 -8.59 -2.59
N GLU A 23 -15.69 -9.90 -2.38
CA GLU A 23 -14.65 -10.60 -1.59
C GLU A 23 -13.60 -11.20 -2.52
N HIS A 24 -12.33 -11.11 -2.12
CA HIS A 24 -11.20 -11.57 -2.94
C HIS A 24 -9.97 -11.92 -2.06
N PRO A 25 -8.97 -12.63 -2.59
CA PRO A 25 -7.67 -12.73 -1.92
C PRO A 25 -7.10 -11.33 -1.60
N PRO A 26 -6.26 -11.19 -0.54
CA PRO A 26 -5.58 -9.94 -0.24
C PRO A 26 -4.77 -9.41 -1.43
N VAL A 27 -5.05 -8.19 -1.87
CA VAL A 27 -4.34 -7.50 -2.97
C VAL A 27 -3.48 -6.35 -2.45
N LEU A 28 -2.34 -6.08 -3.09
CA LEU A 28 -1.46 -4.95 -2.71
C LEU A 28 -1.37 -3.88 -3.80
N THR A 29 -1.92 -4.15 -4.98
CA THR A 29 -1.92 -3.24 -6.13
C THR A 29 -3.32 -3.07 -6.72
N VAL A 30 -3.57 -1.90 -7.29
CA VAL A 30 -4.87 -1.57 -7.92
C VAL A 30 -5.11 -2.45 -9.15
N GLU A 31 -4.05 -2.82 -9.85
CA GLU A 31 -4.05 -3.71 -11.00
C GLU A 31 -4.42 -5.16 -10.62
N GLU A 32 -4.22 -5.57 -9.37
CA GLU A 32 -4.76 -6.82 -8.84
C GLU A 32 -6.23 -6.68 -8.43
N GLN A 33 -6.58 -5.62 -7.69
CA GLN A 33 -7.96 -5.33 -7.28
C GLN A 33 -8.92 -5.31 -8.49
N ALA A 34 -8.50 -4.67 -9.58
CA ALA A 34 -9.26 -4.56 -10.82
C ALA A 34 -9.68 -5.92 -11.42
N LYS A 35 -8.97 -7.02 -11.13
CA LYS A 35 -9.32 -8.37 -11.60
C LYS A 35 -10.58 -8.93 -10.93
N TYR A 36 -10.92 -8.44 -9.75
CA TYR A 36 -12.04 -8.91 -8.93
C TYR A 36 -13.28 -8.01 -9.00
N VAL A 37 -13.11 -6.75 -9.42
CA VAL A 37 -14.19 -5.74 -9.49
C VAL A 37 -14.43 -5.16 -10.89
N SER A 38 -13.82 -5.75 -11.94
CA SER A 38 -13.97 -5.30 -13.34
C SER A 38 -15.39 -5.45 -13.92
N SER A 39 -16.26 -6.22 -13.27
CA SER A 39 -17.70 -6.34 -13.58
C SER A 39 -18.61 -5.59 -12.59
N SER A 40 -18.04 -4.80 -11.67
CA SER A 40 -18.81 -4.02 -10.69
C SER A 40 -19.26 -2.67 -11.26
N GLU A 41 -20.37 -2.15 -10.74
CA GLU A 41 -20.74 -0.76 -10.93
C GLU A 41 -19.85 0.13 -10.05
N GLY A 42 -18.90 0.85 -10.63
CA GLY A 42 -18.16 1.90 -9.93
C GLY A 42 -16.73 2.12 -10.46
N THR A 43 -16.18 3.28 -10.12
CA THR A 43 -14.80 3.64 -10.49
C THR A 43 -13.84 3.30 -9.35
N LEU A 44 -12.75 2.60 -9.67
CA LEU A 44 -11.70 2.25 -8.71
C LEU A 44 -11.07 3.51 -8.09
N SER A 45 -10.74 3.42 -6.80
CA SER A 45 -9.90 4.41 -6.11
C SER A 45 -8.48 3.89 -5.89
N LYS A 46 -7.55 4.82 -5.65
CA LYS A 46 -6.23 4.59 -5.08
C LYS A 46 -6.03 5.56 -3.92
N ASN A 47 -5.31 5.11 -2.88
CA ASN A 47 -5.15 5.89 -1.65
C ASN A 47 -3.66 6.07 -1.34
N LEU A 48 -3.21 7.32 -1.26
CA LEU A 48 -1.85 7.69 -0.92
C LEU A 48 -1.80 8.15 0.55
N PHE A 49 -1.02 7.48 1.40
CA PHE A 49 -0.74 7.97 2.75
C PHE A 49 0.59 8.73 2.76
N LEU A 50 0.54 10.00 3.13
CA LEU A 50 1.62 10.97 2.96
C LEU A 50 2.01 11.62 4.30
N LYS A 51 3.28 12.00 4.47
CA LYS A 51 3.73 12.88 5.57
C LYS A 51 4.58 14.06 5.10
N ASP A 52 4.43 15.22 5.74
CA ASP A 52 5.26 16.40 5.49
C ASP A 52 6.57 16.39 6.30
N LYS A 53 7.36 17.47 6.19
CA LYS A 53 8.62 17.67 6.96
C LYS A 53 8.40 17.90 8.46
N LYS A 54 7.16 18.17 8.91
CA LYS A 54 6.76 18.37 10.31
C LYS A 54 6.03 17.15 10.89
N ASN A 55 6.08 15.98 10.25
CA ASN A 55 5.30 14.78 10.62
C ASN A 55 3.81 15.10 10.81
N ARG A 56 3.24 15.79 9.82
CA ARG A 56 1.78 15.93 9.65
C ARG A 56 1.35 15.07 8.49
N TYR A 57 0.17 14.46 8.62
CA TYR A 57 -0.21 13.30 7.81
C TYR A 57 -1.47 13.56 6.98
N TYR A 58 -1.50 12.97 5.79
CA TYR A 58 -2.56 13.17 4.81
C TYR A 58 -2.92 11.82 4.17
N ILE A 59 -4.21 11.53 4.04
CA ILE A 59 -4.72 10.55 3.08
C ILE A 59 -5.18 11.34 1.85
N VAL A 60 -4.65 11.00 0.68
CA VAL A 60 -5.18 11.46 -0.61
C VAL A 60 -5.86 10.28 -1.28
N SER A 61 -7.19 10.33 -1.38
CA SER A 61 -8.01 9.32 -2.07
C SER A 61 -8.38 9.85 -3.45
N ALA A 62 -8.04 9.11 -4.50
CA ALA A 62 -8.22 9.57 -5.88
C ALA A 62 -8.65 8.46 -6.84
N MET A 63 -9.15 8.83 -8.03
CA MET A 63 -9.38 7.85 -9.09
C MET A 63 -8.05 7.27 -9.60
N VAL A 64 -8.07 6.06 -10.16
CA VAL A 64 -6.85 5.34 -10.59
C VAL A 64 -6.05 6.12 -11.64
N ASP A 65 -6.72 6.81 -12.55
CA ASP A 65 -6.15 7.60 -13.64
C ASP A 65 -5.61 8.97 -13.19
N THR A 66 -6.20 9.59 -12.17
CA THR A 66 -5.85 10.94 -11.66
C THR A 66 -4.37 11.08 -11.29
N LYS A 67 -3.68 12.06 -11.90
CA LYS A 67 -2.24 12.30 -11.75
C LYS A 67 -1.95 13.28 -10.61
N VAL A 68 -1.86 12.75 -9.39
CA VAL A 68 -1.46 13.52 -8.20
C VAL A 68 0.02 13.93 -8.27
N ASP A 69 0.33 15.13 -8.76
CA ASP A 69 1.70 15.67 -8.69
C ASP A 69 2.04 16.11 -7.27
N MET A 70 2.89 15.33 -6.61
CA MET A 70 3.36 15.53 -5.24
C MET A 70 4.10 16.87 -5.02
N LYS A 71 4.67 17.50 -6.04
CA LYS A 71 5.30 18.82 -5.95
C LYS A 71 4.24 19.92 -5.96
N VAL A 72 3.26 19.80 -6.87
CA VAL A 72 2.14 20.74 -7.01
C VAL A 72 1.28 20.71 -5.74
N LEU A 73 0.85 19.53 -5.30
CA LEU A 73 0.07 19.36 -4.06
C LEU A 73 0.82 19.94 -2.84
N SER A 74 2.13 19.72 -2.75
CA SER A 74 2.96 20.30 -1.70
C SER A 74 3.02 21.84 -1.73
N GLN A 75 3.03 22.44 -2.93
CA GLN A 75 2.99 23.89 -3.08
C GLN A 75 1.62 24.46 -2.71
N ARG A 76 0.53 23.81 -3.13
CA ARG A 76 -0.88 24.17 -2.81
C ARG A 76 -1.22 24.03 -1.33
N LEU A 77 -0.62 23.08 -0.63
CA LEU A 77 -0.66 22.96 0.83
C LEU A 77 0.27 23.97 1.56
N GLY A 78 0.99 24.85 0.84
CA GLY A 78 1.90 25.83 1.46
C GLY A 78 3.16 25.22 2.09
N LEU A 79 3.48 23.95 1.80
CA LEU A 79 4.58 23.19 2.39
C LEU A 79 5.91 23.39 1.63
N GLY A 80 5.91 24.29 0.65
CA GLY A 80 6.99 24.48 -0.32
C GLY A 80 7.08 23.34 -1.33
N LYS A 81 8.02 23.44 -2.28
CA LYS A 81 8.26 22.42 -3.30
C LYS A 81 8.95 21.20 -2.68
N GLY A 82 8.34 20.01 -2.77
CA GLY A 82 8.86 18.79 -2.15
C GLY A 82 8.84 18.83 -0.61
N GLY A 83 7.76 19.35 -0.03
CA GLY A 83 7.45 19.34 1.41
C GLY A 83 6.80 18.03 1.88
N ILE A 84 6.10 17.31 1.00
CA ILE A 84 5.45 16.00 1.27
C ILE A 84 6.20 14.83 0.63
N ARG A 85 6.05 13.65 1.23
CA ARG A 85 6.52 12.34 0.75
C ARG A 85 5.55 11.25 1.21
N MET A 86 5.72 10.00 0.76
CA MET A 86 4.98 8.87 1.33
C MET A 86 5.25 8.78 2.84
N ALA A 87 4.21 8.47 3.62
CA ALA A 87 4.37 8.11 5.03
C ALA A 87 5.03 6.72 5.16
N PRO A 88 5.76 6.45 6.26
CA PRO A 88 6.37 5.14 6.51
C PRO A 88 5.33 4.15 7.06
N GLU A 89 5.64 2.85 7.03
CA GLU A 89 4.69 1.77 7.32
C GLU A 89 4.24 1.77 8.80
N GLU A 90 5.12 2.14 9.73
CA GLU A 90 4.81 2.26 11.15
C GLU A 90 3.67 3.25 11.41
N ALA A 91 3.57 4.31 10.59
CA ALA A 91 2.51 5.30 10.71
C ALA A 91 1.14 4.78 10.24
N LEU A 92 1.08 3.69 9.46
CA LEU A 92 -0.19 3.02 9.14
C LEU A 92 -0.76 2.35 10.38
N THR A 93 0.08 1.61 11.11
CA THR A 93 -0.33 0.92 12.35
C THR A 93 -0.64 1.92 13.48
N GLU A 94 0.22 2.92 13.70
CA GLU A 94 0.07 3.85 14.82
C GLU A 94 -1.06 4.87 14.61
N LEU A 95 -1.22 5.43 13.40
CA LEU A 95 -2.20 6.49 13.13
C LEU A 95 -3.49 5.94 12.52
N LEU A 96 -3.38 5.20 11.41
CA LEU A 96 -4.55 4.70 10.68
C LEU A 96 -5.12 3.40 11.25
N GLN A 97 -4.36 2.68 12.07
CA GLN A 97 -4.69 1.36 12.64
C GLN A 97 -5.10 0.33 11.59
N VAL A 98 -4.48 0.40 10.40
CA VAL A 98 -4.64 -0.55 9.29
C VAL A 98 -3.28 -1.06 8.80
N SER A 99 -3.27 -2.24 8.17
CA SER A 99 -2.07 -2.84 7.57
C SER A 99 -1.65 -2.19 6.24
N LEU A 100 -0.43 -2.50 5.77
CA LEU A 100 0.01 -2.17 4.41
C LEU A 100 -0.98 -2.71 3.36
N GLY A 101 -1.30 -1.87 2.37
CA GLY A 101 -2.33 -2.15 1.35
C GLY A 101 -3.76 -1.75 1.75
N CYS A 102 -4.05 -1.62 3.04
CA CYS A 102 -5.40 -1.29 3.54
C CYS A 102 -5.69 0.22 3.66
N VAL A 103 -4.90 1.09 3.02
CA VAL A 103 -5.11 2.55 3.04
C VAL A 103 -6.41 2.89 2.32
N THR A 104 -7.27 3.67 2.97
CA THR A 104 -8.64 3.95 2.54
C THR A 104 -9.17 5.22 3.21
N PRO A 105 -10.05 6.02 2.59
CA PRO A 105 -10.67 7.17 3.25
C PRO A 105 -11.39 6.78 4.55
N PHE A 106 -11.93 5.56 4.65
CA PHE A 106 -12.60 5.07 5.85
C PHE A 106 -11.70 4.98 7.10
N ALA A 107 -10.37 5.00 6.95
CA ALA A 107 -9.43 4.88 8.07
C ALA A 107 -9.47 6.06 9.06
N VAL A 108 -10.09 7.19 8.69
CA VAL A 108 -10.24 8.36 9.57
C VAL A 108 -11.26 8.17 10.71
N ILE A 109 -11.96 7.01 10.76
CA ILE A 109 -12.79 6.57 11.89
C ILE A 109 -11.97 6.22 13.15
N ASN A 110 -10.69 5.89 12.99
CA ASN A 110 -9.83 5.58 14.12
C ASN A 110 -9.40 6.90 14.80
N GLU A 111 -9.60 7.01 16.12
CA GLU A 111 -9.25 8.20 16.92
C GLU A 111 -7.79 8.66 16.76
N SER A 112 -6.87 7.69 16.55
CA SER A 112 -5.46 7.94 16.24
C SER A 112 -5.23 8.68 14.91
N ALA A 113 -6.22 8.69 14.02
CA ALA A 113 -6.23 9.40 12.74
C ALA A 113 -6.95 10.76 12.82
N ARG A 114 -7.38 11.24 14.00
CA ARG A 114 -8.05 12.55 14.16
C ARG A 114 -7.25 13.71 13.54
N ASP A 115 -5.92 13.67 13.69
CA ASP A 115 -4.97 14.68 13.22
C ASP A 115 -4.47 14.42 11.77
N VAL A 116 -5.04 13.42 11.09
CA VAL A 116 -4.81 13.14 9.66
C VAL A 116 -5.82 13.94 8.83
N SER A 117 -5.31 14.68 7.85
CA SER A 117 -6.14 15.35 6.84
C SER A 117 -6.58 14.35 5.76
N LEU A 118 -7.84 14.41 5.34
CA LEU A 118 -8.37 13.63 4.22
C LEU A 118 -8.63 14.56 3.04
N LEU A 119 -8.00 14.29 1.90
CA LEU A 119 -8.25 14.98 0.63
C LEU A 119 -8.84 13.98 -0.37
N LEU A 120 -10.02 14.29 -0.90
CA LEU A 120 -10.74 13.49 -1.87
C LEU A 120 -10.59 14.12 -3.27
N ASP A 121 -10.43 13.29 -4.29
CA ASP A 121 -10.45 13.73 -5.69
C ASP A 121 -11.84 14.23 -6.07
N GLN A 122 -11.93 15.49 -6.51
CA GLN A 122 -13.17 16.11 -6.96
C GLN A 122 -13.86 15.30 -8.08
N LYS A 123 -13.12 14.51 -8.88
CA LYS A 123 -13.72 13.65 -9.91
C LYS A 123 -14.65 12.57 -9.33
N PHE A 124 -14.52 12.20 -8.05
CA PHE A 124 -15.47 11.32 -7.36
C PHE A 124 -16.90 11.89 -7.34
N MET A 125 -17.07 13.22 -7.33
CA MET A 125 -18.40 13.87 -7.43
C MET A 125 -19.10 13.59 -8.76
N ASN A 126 -18.34 13.23 -9.80
CA ASN A 126 -18.85 12.90 -11.14
C ASN A 126 -19.07 11.38 -11.33
N GLN A 127 -18.81 10.55 -10.31
CA GLN A 127 -19.00 9.09 -10.38
C GLN A 127 -20.31 8.70 -9.68
N THR A 128 -21.07 7.77 -10.27
CA THR A 128 -22.25 7.19 -9.62
C THR A 128 -21.87 6.40 -8.37
N ARG A 129 -20.83 5.56 -8.48
CA ARG A 129 -20.22 4.80 -7.38
C ARG A 129 -18.69 4.84 -7.45
N CYS A 130 -18.03 4.77 -6.31
CA CYS A 130 -16.59 4.58 -6.18
C CYS A 130 -16.27 3.33 -5.35
N ILE A 131 -15.17 2.67 -5.69
CA ILE A 131 -14.75 1.40 -5.10
C ILE A 131 -13.60 1.62 -4.11
N PHE A 132 -13.75 1.15 -2.88
CA PHE A 132 -12.79 1.33 -1.78
C PHE A 132 -12.57 0.03 -1.00
N HIS A 133 -11.43 -0.07 -0.29
CA HIS A 133 -11.20 -1.12 0.70
C HIS A 133 -11.87 -0.77 2.04
N PRO A 134 -12.70 -1.65 2.64
CA PRO A 134 -13.31 -1.42 3.94
C PRO A 134 -12.34 -1.78 5.08
N LEU A 135 -11.30 -0.96 5.28
CA LEU A 135 -10.20 -1.17 6.25
C LEU A 135 -9.37 -2.46 6.07
N SER A 136 -9.69 -3.27 5.06
CA SER A 136 -9.04 -4.55 4.75
C SER A 136 -8.95 -4.75 3.24
N ASN A 137 -7.84 -5.32 2.77
CA ASN A 137 -7.53 -5.53 1.36
C ASN A 137 -7.98 -6.90 0.80
N ASP A 138 -8.72 -7.69 1.60
CA ASP A 138 -9.43 -8.92 1.18
C ASP A 138 -10.86 -8.67 0.70
N VAL A 139 -11.32 -7.42 0.75
CA VAL A 139 -12.65 -7.00 0.30
C VAL A 139 -12.56 -5.65 -0.41
N SER A 140 -13.45 -5.45 -1.38
CA SER A 140 -13.76 -4.15 -1.96
C SER A 140 -15.25 -3.87 -1.79
N ILE A 141 -15.61 -2.62 -1.49
CA ILE A 141 -17.00 -2.15 -1.48
C ILE A 141 -17.21 -1.05 -2.53
N SER A 142 -18.33 -1.09 -3.24
CA SER A 142 -18.74 -0.06 -4.20
C SER A 142 -19.99 0.68 -3.72
N LEU A 143 -19.87 2.00 -3.55
CA LEU A 143 -20.88 2.85 -2.93
C LEU A 143 -20.93 4.23 -3.57
N ASN A 144 -22.08 4.89 -3.48
CA ASN A 144 -22.27 6.24 -4.01
C ASN A 144 -21.38 7.25 -3.23
N THR A 145 -20.87 8.27 -3.91
CA THR A 145 -20.03 9.31 -3.30
C THR A 145 -20.72 9.99 -2.11
N SER A 146 -22.02 10.24 -2.19
CA SER A 146 -22.84 10.74 -1.07
C SER A 146 -22.95 9.79 0.12
N GLY A 147 -22.67 8.50 -0.06
CA GLY A 147 -22.53 7.52 1.00
C GLY A 147 -21.21 7.67 1.77
N LEU A 148 -20.11 7.97 1.06
CA LEU A 148 -18.85 8.36 1.71
C LEU A 148 -19.01 9.68 2.48
N ASP A 149 -19.70 10.66 1.90
CA ASP A 149 -20.01 11.93 2.58
C ASP A 149 -20.80 11.72 3.87
N LYS A 150 -21.89 10.94 3.80
CA LYS A 150 -22.72 10.59 4.97
C LYS A 150 -21.94 9.83 6.04
N PHE A 151 -21.00 8.96 5.63
CA PHE A 151 -20.09 8.29 6.54
C PHE A 151 -19.17 9.29 7.26
N LEU A 152 -18.48 10.17 6.51
CA LEU A 152 -17.53 11.14 7.07
C LEU A 152 -18.23 12.12 8.02
N GLN A 153 -19.40 12.62 7.64
CA GLN A 153 -20.23 13.49 8.49
C GLN A 153 -20.68 12.77 9.78
N SER A 154 -20.90 11.46 9.76
CA SER A 154 -21.27 10.67 10.95
C SER A 154 -20.14 10.46 11.98
N ILE A 155 -18.93 10.93 11.66
CA ILE A 155 -17.73 10.92 12.51
C ILE A 155 -17.09 12.33 12.60
N GLU A 156 -17.92 13.37 12.43
CA GLU A 156 -17.53 14.79 12.54
C GLU A 156 -16.38 15.21 11.60
N ARG A 157 -16.34 14.62 10.39
CA ARG A 157 -15.42 15.00 9.31
C ARG A 157 -16.17 15.58 8.11
N ASP A 158 -15.91 16.84 7.78
CA ASP A 158 -16.38 17.42 6.52
C ASP A 158 -15.61 16.85 5.32
N PRO A 159 -16.28 16.38 4.26
CA PRO A 159 -15.63 15.91 3.04
C PRO A 159 -14.91 17.04 2.27
N VAL A 160 -13.59 16.93 2.12
CA VAL A 160 -12.77 17.91 1.39
C VAL A 160 -12.46 17.39 -0.01
N TYR A 161 -13.18 17.92 -1.00
CA TYR A 161 -12.96 17.61 -2.42
C TYR A 161 -12.01 18.61 -3.09
N VAL A 162 -11.05 18.08 -3.84
CA VAL A 162 -9.95 18.83 -4.46
C VAL A 162 -9.75 18.34 -5.89
N ASP A 163 -9.71 19.25 -6.87
CA ASP A 163 -9.11 18.94 -8.17
C ASP A 163 -7.61 18.67 -7.96
N LEU A 164 -7.21 17.40 -8.02
CA LEU A 164 -5.83 16.96 -7.79
C LEU A 164 -4.92 17.08 -9.01
N GLU A 165 -5.46 17.43 -10.19
CA GLU A 165 -4.67 17.68 -11.42
C GLU A 165 -4.49 19.18 -11.69
N ALA A 166 -5.29 20.05 -11.06
CA ALA A 166 -5.09 21.49 -11.09
C ALA A 166 -3.70 21.91 -10.59
N ASN A 167 -3.00 22.66 -11.45
CA ASN A 167 -1.68 23.23 -11.23
C ASN A 167 -1.74 24.78 -11.20
N PRO A 168 -2.37 25.39 -10.18
CA PRO A 168 -2.39 26.84 -10.01
C PRO A 168 -1.00 27.38 -9.70
N VAL A 169 -0.75 28.64 -10.07
CA VAL A 169 0.43 29.36 -9.60
C VAL A 169 0.26 29.67 -8.12
N VAL A 170 1.27 29.31 -7.33
CA VAL A 170 1.33 29.62 -5.89
C VAL A 170 2.51 30.54 -5.64
N GLY A 171 2.25 31.70 -5.04
CA GLY A 171 3.22 32.78 -4.85
C GLY A 171 2.77 33.81 -3.81
N LYS A 172 3.41 34.98 -3.83
CA LYS A 172 3.11 36.06 -2.86
C LYS A 172 1.69 36.61 -3.04
N ASP A 173 1.29 36.81 -4.29
CA ASP A 173 0.02 37.46 -4.67
C ASP A 173 -1.10 36.44 -4.94
N GLN A 174 -0.78 35.14 -4.84
CA GLN A 174 -1.69 34.02 -5.06
C GLN A 174 -1.36 32.92 -4.02
N PRO A 175 -1.95 33.01 -2.80
CA PRO A 175 -1.57 32.15 -1.68
C PRO A 175 -1.98 30.68 -1.91
N PRO A 176 -1.40 29.73 -1.15
CA PRO A 176 -1.67 28.31 -1.34
C PRO A 176 -3.13 27.96 -1.01
N ASP A 177 -3.88 27.47 -2.00
CA ASP A 177 -5.32 27.25 -1.95
C ASP A 177 -5.76 26.14 -0.99
N LEU A 178 -4.86 25.19 -0.69
CA LEU A 178 -5.12 24.07 0.22
C LEU A 178 -4.48 24.28 1.61
N ALA A 179 -3.92 25.46 1.91
CA ALA A 179 -3.25 25.73 3.20
C ALA A 179 -4.14 25.49 4.42
N VAL A 180 -5.47 25.64 4.28
CA VAL A 180 -6.46 25.41 5.35
C VAL A 180 -6.62 23.92 5.72
N TYR A 181 -6.27 22.99 4.83
CA TYR A 181 -6.35 21.54 5.05
C TYR A 181 -5.05 20.94 5.59
N VAL A 182 -4.13 21.80 6.03
CA VAL A 182 -2.88 21.39 6.66
C VAL A 182 -3.12 21.17 8.16
N PRO A 183 -2.83 19.98 8.73
CA PRO A 183 -3.03 19.75 10.16
C PRO A 183 -2.29 20.78 11.04
N SER A 184 -2.93 21.17 12.14
CA SER A 184 -2.31 22.02 13.16
C SER A 184 -1.32 21.23 14.03
N ASN A 185 -1.71 20.01 14.41
CA ASN A 185 -0.91 19.14 15.27
C ASN A 185 0.12 18.34 14.45
N SER A 186 1.27 18.08 15.07
CA SER A 186 2.31 17.15 14.59
C SER A 186 2.24 15.87 15.42
N VAL A 187 2.33 14.70 14.78
CA VAL A 187 2.37 13.42 15.50
C VAL A 187 3.72 12.76 15.25
N VAL A 188 4.55 12.67 16.29
CA VAL A 188 5.82 11.96 16.23
C VAL A 188 5.55 10.47 16.40
N VAL A 189 5.24 9.80 15.29
CA VAL A 189 5.29 8.34 15.21
C VAL A 189 6.73 7.90 15.51
N PRO A 190 6.97 7.00 16.47
CA PRO A 190 8.31 6.48 16.73
C PRO A 190 8.85 5.72 15.51
N GLU A 191 9.84 6.29 14.82
CA GLU A 191 10.59 5.53 13.81
C GLU A 191 11.36 4.40 14.52
N LEU A 192 11.13 3.15 14.10
CA LEU A 192 11.78 1.98 14.68
C LEU A 192 13.31 2.17 14.64
N PRO A 193 14.02 2.06 15.78
CA PRO A 193 15.43 2.40 15.82
C PRO A 193 16.22 1.43 14.95
N ASN A 194 16.94 1.98 13.96
CA ASN A 194 17.94 1.26 13.18
C ASN A 194 18.83 0.47 14.13
N LYS A 195 18.81 -0.86 13.99
CA LYS A 195 19.32 -1.80 15.00
C LYS A 195 20.85 -1.92 14.94
N THR A 196 21.50 -0.80 15.22
CA THR A 196 22.95 -0.63 15.26
C THR A 196 23.55 -1.65 16.22
N ALA A 197 24.47 -2.48 15.72
CA ALA A 197 24.94 -3.64 16.45
C ALA A 197 25.79 -3.26 17.68
N SER A 198 25.37 -3.73 18.85
CA SER A 198 26.14 -3.66 20.10
C SER A 198 26.51 -5.08 20.54
N ILE A 199 27.68 -5.54 20.12
CA ILE A 199 28.23 -6.84 20.53
C ILE A 199 28.81 -6.71 21.94
N GLN A 200 28.17 -7.32 22.94
CA GLN A 200 28.81 -7.65 24.22
C GLN A 200 28.35 -9.02 24.72
N THR A 201 29.33 -9.90 24.93
CA THR A 201 29.22 -11.19 25.62
C THR A 201 30.58 -11.52 26.25
N PRO A 202 30.66 -12.43 27.23
CA PRO A 202 29.67 -12.78 28.24
C PRO A 202 30.24 -12.66 29.68
N SER A 203 29.41 -12.87 30.70
CA SER A 203 29.92 -13.31 32.01
C SER A 203 28.94 -14.28 32.68
N LYS A 204 29.45 -15.20 33.50
CA LYS A 204 28.72 -16.36 34.03
C LYS A 204 28.29 -16.14 35.49
N ASN A 205 27.14 -16.68 35.90
CA ASN A 205 27.12 -17.88 36.76
C ASN A 205 25.70 -18.39 37.09
N VAL A 206 25.60 -19.73 37.20
CA VAL A 206 24.93 -20.55 38.26
C VAL A 206 23.70 -19.92 38.96
N SER A 207 22.51 -20.53 38.95
CA SER A 207 22.22 -21.89 39.46
C SER A 207 21.19 -22.69 38.66
N ALA A 208 21.07 -23.99 38.95
CA ALA A 208 20.09 -24.89 38.36
C ALA A 208 19.33 -25.66 39.44
N GLU A 209 18.04 -25.97 39.21
CA GLU A 209 17.32 -27.02 39.92
C GLU A 209 16.34 -27.75 38.97
N LYS A 210 15.89 -28.95 39.35
CA LYS A 210 15.21 -29.92 38.48
C LYS A 210 13.80 -30.24 38.97
N THR A 211 12.83 -30.37 38.05
CA THR A 211 11.80 -31.44 38.15
C THR A 211 11.10 -31.70 36.82
N LYS A 212 10.72 -32.98 36.59
CA LYS A 212 9.84 -33.45 35.48
C LYS A 212 9.32 -34.86 35.82
N PRO A 213 8.02 -35.15 35.59
CA PRO A 213 7.59 -36.23 34.66
C PRO A 213 6.63 -35.65 33.57
N ALA A 214 6.56 -36.09 32.30
CA ALA A 214 6.10 -37.38 31.74
C ALA A 214 4.57 -37.59 31.89
N ALA A 215 3.74 -37.96 30.90
CA ALA A 215 3.88 -38.25 29.45
C ALA A 215 2.48 -37.99 28.74
N ALA A 216 2.06 -38.42 27.52
CA ALA A 216 2.62 -39.29 26.47
C ALA A 216 1.98 -39.08 25.06
N SER A 217 2.76 -39.32 23.99
CA SER A 217 2.49 -40.15 22.79
C SER A 217 1.13 -40.22 22.04
N ALA A 218 1.09 -39.81 20.76
CA ALA A 218 0.40 -40.52 19.63
C ALA A 218 0.70 -39.94 18.21
N LYS A 219 0.96 -40.82 17.22
CA LYS A 219 0.97 -40.60 15.74
C LYS A 219 0.99 -42.01 15.06
N PRO A 220 0.53 -42.24 13.80
CA PRO A 220 1.13 -41.73 12.54
C PRO A 220 0.08 -40.93 11.69
N SER A 221 -0.12 -40.91 10.35
CA SER A 221 0.26 -41.75 9.18
C SER A 221 0.15 -40.96 7.83
N LYS A 222 0.44 -41.63 6.70
CA LYS A 222 0.00 -41.31 5.32
C LYS A 222 -0.43 -42.64 4.62
N PRO A 223 -1.08 -42.60 3.45
CA PRO A 223 -0.35 -42.88 2.20
C PRO A 223 -0.66 -41.87 1.07
N ALA A 224 -0.26 -42.16 -0.18
CA ALA A 224 -0.41 -41.27 -1.35
C ALA A 224 -0.67 -42.04 -2.66
N GLY A 225 -1.23 -41.37 -3.68
CA GLY A 225 -1.44 -41.88 -5.04
C GLY A 225 -1.96 -40.81 -6.00
N ASN A 226 -1.47 -40.79 -7.25
CA ASN A 226 -1.74 -39.74 -8.26
C ASN A 226 -2.81 -40.16 -9.30
N VAL A 227 -3.60 -39.18 -9.78
CA VAL A 227 -3.88 -38.98 -11.22
C VAL A 227 -3.89 -37.46 -11.50
N LYS A 228 -3.49 -37.03 -12.70
CA LYS A 228 -3.39 -35.61 -13.11
C LYS A 228 -4.65 -35.11 -13.83
N SER A 229 -4.95 -33.83 -13.68
CA SER A 229 -5.39 -32.95 -14.79
C SER A 229 -4.75 -31.58 -14.59
N ALA A 230 -4.55 -30.80 -15.66
CA ALA A 230 -3.72 -29.59 -15.63
C ALA A 230 -4.54 -28.34 -15.96
N VAL A 231 -4.36 -27.30 -15.13
CA VAL A 231 -4.72 -25.92 -15.41
C VAL A 231 -3.53 -25.08 -14.94
N GLU A 232 -3.08 -24.13 -15.77
CA GLU A 232 -1.84 -23.37 -15.53
C GLU A 232 -2.06 -22.29 -14.47
N ASN A 233 -1.70 -22.59 -13.23
CA ASN A 233 -1.69 -21.62 -12.14
C ASN A 233 -0.56 -20.60 -12.34
N SER A 234 -0.91 -19.37 -12.73
CA SER A 234 -0.01 -18.21 -12.64
C SER A 234 0.22 -17.87 -11.16
N ALA A 235 1.21 -18.52 -10.54
CA ALA A 235 1.47 -18.42 -9.11
C ALA A 235 1.84 -16.99 -8.68
N LEU A 236 1.31 -16.55 -7.53
CA LEU A 236 1.71 -15.31 -6.87
C LEU A 236 3.15 -15.43 -6.35
N LEU A 237 4.12 -14.97 -7.14
CA LEU A 237 5.53 -14.97 -6.77
C LEU A 237 5.86 -13.73 -5.94
N VAL A 238 6.20 -13.96 -4.67
CA VAL A 238 6.41 -12.89 -3.67
C VAL A 238 7.89 -12.81 -3.30
N PHE A 239 8.65 -12.01 -4.06
CA PHE A 239 10.13 -11.96 -4.05
C PHE A 239 10.75 -11.64 -2.69
N LYS A 240 11.39 -12.64 -2.06
CA LYS A 240 12.29 -12.47 -0.89
C LYS A 240 13.75 -12.19 -1.28
N ASP A 241 14.04 -12.25 -2.57
CA ASP A 241 15.32 -12.73 -3.10
C ASP A 241 15.66 -11.90 -4.35
N PRO A 242 16.77 -11.13 -4.35
CA PRO A 242 17.13 -10.27 -5.47
C PRO A 242 17.54 -11.07 -6.71
N GLU A 243 18.08 -12.28 -6.55
CA GLU A 243 18.52 -13.11 -7.66
C GLU A 243 17.29 -13.57 -8.46
N LYS A 244 16.25 -14.05 -7.77
CA LYS A 244 14.98 -14.44 -8.40
C LYS A 244 14.20 -13.28 -9.01
N PHE A 245 14.36 -12.07 -8.48
CA PHE A 245 13.82 -10.86 -9.08
C PHE A 245 14.53 -10.52 -10.41
N VAL A 246 15.84 -10.74 -10.50
CA VAL A 246 16.59 -10.60 -11.76
C VAL A 246 16.21 -11.68 -12.76
N GLU A 247 16.14 -12.96 -12.36
CA GLU A 247 15.73 -14.05 -13.24
C GLU A 247 14.32 -13.82 -13.83
N GLU A 248 13.34 -13.40 -13.03
CA GLU A 248 11.98 -13.14 -13.57
C GLU A 248 11.91 -11.89 -14.48
N ILE A 249 12.84 -10.94 -14.34
CA ILE A 249 13.04 -9.87 -15.34
C ILE A 249 13.60 -10.47 -16.64
N LEU A 250 14.60 -11.34 -16.58
CA LEU A 250 15.20 -11.98 -17.74
C LEU A 250 14.21 -12.87 -18.49
N ASP A 251 13.43 -13.69 -17.78
CA ASP A 251 12.38 -14.54 -18.34
C ASP A 251 11.30 -13.71 -19.07
N LYS A 252 10.76 -12.68 -18.42
CA LYS A 252 9.72 -11.82 -19.03
C LYS A 252 10.24 -11.01 -20.21
N THR A 253 11.49 -10.56 -20.14
CA THR A 253 12.15 -9.90 -21.29
C THR A 253 12.30 -10.88 -22.45
N SER A 254 12.77 -12.09 -22.18
CA SER A 254 13.04 -13.12 -23.20
C SER A 254 11.74 -13.59 -23.86
N ALA A 255 10.69 -13.86 -23.09
CA ALA A 255 9.38 -14.25 -23.60
C ALA A 255 8.77 -13.17 -24.50
N LEU A 256 8.86 -11.89 -24.10
CA LEU A 256 8.37 -10.78 -24.93
C LEU A 256 9.22 -10.57 -26.18
N LEU A 257 10.55 -10.62 -26.09
CA LEU A 257 11.45 -10.56 -27.26
C LEU A 257 11.11 -11.65 -28.28
N LEU A 258 11.02 -12.91 -27.84
CA LEU A 258 10.67 -14.04 -28.71
C LEU A 258 9.29 -13.89 -29.36
N SER A 259 8.34 -13.21 -28.70
CA SER A 259 7.02 -12.92 -29.28
C SER A 259 7.04 -11.80 -30.34
N GLU A 260 7.91 -10.80 -30.18
CA GLU A 260 7.98 -9.60 -31.03
C GLU A 260 9.04 -9.68 -32.15
N MET A 261 9.88 -10.73 -32.18
CA MET A 261 10.87 -11.02 -33.26
C MET A 261 10.27 -11.21 -34.67
N LYS A 262 8.97 -10.97 -34.85
CA LYS A 262 8.26 -10.90 -36.14
C LYS A 262 8.21 -9.48 -36.74
N VAL A 263 8.72 -8.48 -36.03
CA VAL A 263 8.72 -7.07 -36.44
C VAL A 263 10.04 -6.69 -37.11
N GLU A 264 10.00 -6.33 -38.38
CA GLU A 264 11.20 -6.01 -39.19
C GLU A 264 11.90 -4.69 -38.81
N ASN A 265 11.22 -3.78 -38.08
CA ASN A 265 11.75 -2.48 -37.70
C ASN A 265 12.15 -2.43 -36.21
N VAL A 266 13.46 -2.26 -35.96
CA VAL A 266 14.10 -2.22 -34.64
C VAL A 266 13.62 -1.04 -33.77
N GLU A 267 13.30 0.11 -34.35
CA GLU A 267 12.81 1.28 -33.59
C GLU A 267 11.38 1.04 -33.08
N ALA A 268 10.50 0.56 -33.97
CA ALA A 268 9.13 0.19 -33.62
C ALA A 268 9.07 -0.95 -32.60
N LEU A 269 9.96 -1.94 -32.74
CA LEU A 269 10.18 -3.00 -31.75
C LEU A 269 10.60 -2.42 -30.38
N THR A 270 11.57 -1.50 -30.36
CA THR A 270 12.07 -0.87 -29.12
C THR A 270 10.97 -0.11 -28.38
N GLU A 271 10.13 0.66 -29.09
CA GLU A 271 9.02 1.40 -28.48
C GLU A 271 7.91 0.45 -27.98
N THR A 272 7.63 -0.63 -28.72
CA THR A 272 6.65 -1.66 -28.35
C THR A 272 7.09 -2.42 -27.09
N LEU A 273 8.36 -2.84 -27.03
CA LEU A 273 8.96 -3.46 -25.86
C LEU A 273 8.94 -2.52 -24.65
N ARG A 274 9.32 -1.25 -24.82
CA ARG A 274 9.24 -0.25 -23.74
C ARG A 274 7.82 -0.11 -23.20
N LYS A 275 6.82 0.02 -24.09
CA LYS A 275 5.41 0.15 -23.72
C LYS A 275 4.85 -1.07 -22.98
N ARG A 276 5.33 -2.28 -23.28
CA ARG A 276 4.88 -3.53 -22.61
C ARG A 276 5.66 -3.87 -21.33
N LEU A 277 6.97 -3.68 -21.32
CA LEU A 277 7.85 -4.05 -20.20
C LEU A 277 7.81 -3.01 -19.07
N ALA A 278 7.75 -1.71 -19.37
CA ALA A 278 7.77 -0.65 -18.36
C ALA A 278 6.68 -0.80 -17.26
N PRO A 279 5.39 -1.04 -17.55
CA PRO A 279 4.40 -1.27 -16.50
C PRO A 279 4.66 -2.56 -15.71
N GLN A 280 5.09 -3.64 -16.37
CA GLN A 280 5.39 -4.91 -15.68
C GLN A 280 6.57 -4.77 -14.72
N PHE A 281 7.68 -4.17 -15.15
CA PHE A 281 8.84 -3.95 -14.28
C PHE A 281 8.56 -2.92 -13.17
N THR A 282 7.74 -1.89 -13.44
CA THR A 282 7.31 -0.95 -12.40
C THR A 282 6.50 -1.66 -11.31
N ASN A 283 5.53 -2.51 -11.69
CA ASN A 283 4.76 -3.32 -10.76
C ASN A 283 5.66 -4.32 -10.00
N LEU A 284 6.55 -5.04 -10.70
CA LEU A 284 7.50 -5.99 -10.10
C LEU A 284 8.43 -5.31 -9.07
N ALA A 285 9.00 -4.16 -9.42
CA ALA A 285 9.89 -3.40 -8.54
C ALA A 285 9.13 -2.80 -7.33
N VAL A 286 7.87 -2.38 -7.52
CA VAL A 286 7.01 -1.96 -6.40
C VAL A 286 6.71 -3.12 -5.47
N MET A 287 6.39 -4.31 -5.98
CA MET A 287 6.18 -5.52 -5.15
C MET A 287 7.45 -5.91 -4.39
N TYR A 288 8.60 -5.98 -5.06
CA TYR A 288 9.90 -6.28 -4.42
C TYR A 288 10.21 -5.28 -3.30
N LYS A 289 10.10 -3.98 -3.60
CA LYS A 289 10.34 -2.88 -2.66
C LYS A 289 9.39 -2.95 -1.47
N ASN A 290 8.08 -3.11 -1.69
CA ASN A 290 7.09 -3.21 -0.62
C ASN A 290 7.38 -4.42 0.29
N LYS A 291 7.77 -5.57 -0.29
CA LYS A 291 8.13 -6.75 0.51
C LYS A 291 9.40 -6.54 1.33
N ALA A 292 10.43 -5.94 0.75
CA ALA A 292 11.71 -5.67 1.42
C ALA A 292 11.57 -4.76 2.65
N TYR A 293 10.57 -3.85 2.64
CA TYR A 293 10.15 -3.12 3.85
C TYR A 293 9.47 -4.07 4.87
N SER A 294 8.40 -4.76 4.48
CA SER A 294 7.60 -5.59 5.39
C SER A 294 8.37 -6.75 6.08
N GLU A 295 9.47 -7.22 5.49
CA GLU A 295 10.28 -8.32 6.03
C GLU A 295 11.64 -7.88 6.62
N GLY A 296 11.93 -6.58 6.66
CA GLY A 296 13.10 -6.03 7.37
C GLY A 296 14.45 -6.40 6.75
N PHE A 297 14.70 -5.97 5.51
CA PHE A 297 15.91 -6.34 4.77
C PHE A 297 17.21 -5.77 5.38
N TYR A 298 18.13 -6.66 5.80
CA TYR A 298 19.48 -6.28 6.21
C TYR A 298 20.42 -6.19 4.99
N ALA A 299 20.93 -5.00 4.70
CA ALA A 299 21.91 -4.80 3.63
C ALA A 299 23.24 -5.50 3.97
N GLY A 300 23.55 -6.60 3.27
CA GLY A 300 24.72 -7.43 3.55
C GLY A 300 26.02 -6.89 2.96
N THR A 301 27.04 -6.67 3.79
CA THR A 301 28.44 -6.44 3.36
C THR A 301 29.41 -7.29 4.17
N HIS A 302 29.66 -8.52 3.74
CA HIS A 302 30.68 -9.41 4.32
C HIS A 302 31.72 -9.86 3.29
N SER A 303 32.64 -8.95 2.98
CA SER A 303 33.86 -9.24 2.21
C SER A 303 35.06 -8.48 2.80
N GLN A 304 35.39 -8.77 4.06
CA GLN A 304 36.65 -8.32 4.69
C GLN A 304 37.81 -9.19 4.17
N PRO A 305 38.82 -8.62 3.48
CA PRO A 305 39.99 -9.39 3.06
C PRO A 305 40.86 -9.74 4.26
N LYS A 306 41.23 -11.01 4.41
CA LYS A 306 42.21 -11.44 5.43
C LYS A 306 43.58 -10.80 5.12
N ARG A 307 44.14 -10.05 6.06
CA ARG A 307 45.59 -9.82 6.07
C ARG A 307 46.31 -11.10 6.52
N PRO A 308 47.47 -11.44 5.93
CA PRO A 308 48.39 -12.38 6.54
C PRO A 308 48.98 -11.81 7.84
N GLN A 309 49.60 -12.69 8.64
CA GLN A 309 50.32 -12.34 9.87
C GLN A 309 51.72 -11.79 9.54
#